data_AF-A0A2D6WMF5-F1
#
_entry.id   AF-A0A2D6WMF5-F1
#
_cell.length_a   1.000
_cell.length_b   1.000
_cell.length_c   1.000
_cell.angle_alpha   90.00
_cell.angle_beta   90.00
_cell.angle_gamma   90.00
#
_symmetry.space_group_name_H-M   'P 1'
#
loop_
_entity.id
_entity.type
_entity.pdbx_description
1 polymer ?
#
loop_
_entity_poly.entity_id
_entity_poly.type
_entity_poly.pdbx_seq_one_letter_code
_entity_poly.pdbx_strand_id
1 'polypeptide(L)' 'MRDDYLAEAQKVITDPMVLVNVVSRRAKQLKNGYKPLVESLERLSAEDMALREIIEGKINYQLDENDSY' A
#
# COMPACT_ATOMS: atom_id res chain seq x y z
N MET A 1 1.00 11.77 5.37
CA MET A 1 0.30 11.05 4.30
C MET A 1 -0.46 12.07 3.50
N ARG A 2 -0.41 11.98 2.17
CA ARG A 2 -1.25 12.82 1.30
C ARG A 2 -2.63 12.19 1.22
N ASP A 3 -3.67 12.92 1.63
CA ASP A 3 -5.06 12.42 1.64
C ASP A 3 -5.52 11.95 0.25
N ASP A 4 -4.99 12.56 -0.81
CA ASP A 4 -5.27 12.17 -2.20
C ASP A 4 -4.86 10.73 -2.51
N TYR A 5 -3.72 10.26 -1.99
CA TYR A 5 -3.27 8.88 -2.22
C TYR A 5 -4.12 7.87 -1.49
N LEU A 6 -4.67 8.23 -0.32
CA LEU A 6 -5.58 7.37 0.40
C LEU A 6 -6.89 7.20 -0.40
N ALA A 7 -7.44 8.30 -0.92
CA ALA A 7 -8.66 8.27 -1.72
C ALA A 7 -8.50 7.46 -3.02
N GLU A 8 -7.38 7.60 -3.73
CA GLU A 8 -7.11 6.80 -4.94
C GLU A 8 -6.85 5.33 -4.61
N ALA A 9 -6.09 5.03 -3.54
CA ALA A 9 -5.84 3.65 -3.13
C ALA A 9 -7.13 2.93 -2.71
N GLN A 10 -8.08 3.65 -2.13
CA GLN A 10 -9.39 3.12 -1.73
C GLN A 10 -10.28 2.74 -2.92
N LYS A 11 -10.01 3.28 -4.12
CA LYS A 11 -10.67 2.81 -5.36
C LYS A 11 -10.14 1.46 -5.83
N VAL A 12 -8.90 1.11 -5.45
CA VAL A 12 -8.29 -0.19 -5.76
C VAL A 12 -8.62 -1.21 -4.68
N ILE A 13 -8.43 -0.84 -3.41
CA ILE A 13 -8.78 -1.65 -2.24
C ILE A 13 -9.95 -0.98 -1.52
N THR A 14 -11.16 -1.43 -1.82
CA THR A 14 -12.39 -0.81 -1.28
C THR A 14 -12.60 -1.07 0.20
N ASP A 15 -12.05 -2.17 0.73
CA ASP A 15 -12.10 -2.50 2.15
C ASP A 15 -11.04 -1.69 2.93
N PRO A 16 -11.45 -0.79 3.84
CA PRO A 16 -10.51 0.05 4.59
C PRO A 16 -9.57 -0.76 5.50
N MET A 17 -10.05 -1.87 6.08
CA MET A 17 -9.25 -2.69 6.98
C MET A 17 -8.15 -3.43 6.19
N VAL A 18 -8.50 -3.94 5.01
CA VAL A 18 -7.53 -4.55 4.09
C VAL A 18 -6.52 -3.51 3.62
N LEU A 19 -6.98 -2.32 3.23
CA LEU A 19 -6.10 -1.24 2.77
C LEU A 19 -5.05 -0.87 3.84
N VAL A 20 -5.49 -0.67 5.09
CA VAL A 20 -4.59 -0.35 6.21
C VAL A 20 -3.57 -1.47 6.44
N ASN A 21 -4.01 -2.73 6.39
CA ASN A 21 -3.14 -3.89 6.57
C ASN A 21 -2.08 -4.00 5.46
N VAL A 22 -2.48 -3.83 4.20
CA VAL A 22 -1.59 -3.89 3.03
C VAL A 22 -0.57 -2.75 3.08
N VAL A 23 -1.02 -1.51 3.32
CA VAL A 23 -0.13 -0.33 3.45
C VAL A 23 0.86 -0.54 4.59
N SER A 24 0.40 -0.98 5.76
CA SER A 24 1.26 -1.17 6.93
C SER A 24 2.34 -2.24 6.70
N ARG A 25 1.96 -3.37 6.11
CA ARG A 25 2.90 -4.45 5.76
C ARG A 25 3.92 -3.97 4.75
N ARG A 26 3.48 -3.25 3.71
CA ARG A 26 4.38 -2.78 2.66
C ARG A 26 5.30 -1.66 3.13
N ALA A 27 4.80 -0.70 3.90
CA ALA A 27 5.62 0.36 4.48
C ALA A 27 6.73 -0.20 5.38
N LYS A 28 6.44 -1.26 6.17
CA LYS A 28 7.47 -1.98 6.95
C LYS A 28 8.55 -2.60 6.06
N GLN A 29 8.18 -3.23 4.95
CA GLN A 29 9.15 -3.79 4.00
C GLN A 29 10.06 -2.69 3.43
N LEU A 30 9.49 -1.57 2.99
CA LEU A 30 10.25 -0.44 2.46
C LEU A 30 11.22 0.14 3.50
N LYS A 31 10.77 0.29 4.76
CA LYS A 31 11.63 0.72 5.88
C LYS A 31 12.77 -0.28 6.16
N ASN A 32 12.55 -1.56 5.90
CA ASN A 32 13.56 -2.61 6.02
C ASN A 32 14.50 -2.70 4.79
N GLY A 33 14.41 -1.78 3.84
CA GLY A 33 15.31 -1.70 2.68
C GLY A 33 14.86 -2.53 1.47
N TYR A 34 13.61 -3.01 1.45
CA TYR A 34 13.07 -3.64 0.24
C TYR A 34 12.95 -2.61 -0.88
N LYS A 35 13.21 -3.05 -2.11
CA LYS A 35 13.10 -2.19 -3.28
C LYS A 35 11.65 -1.75 -3.51
N PRO A 36 11.42 -0.46 -3.77
CA PRO A 36 10.13 0.00 -4.28
C PRO A 36 9.79 -0.66 -5.62
N LEU A 37 8.49 -0.90 -5.84
CA LEU A 37 7.95 -1.42 -7.10
C LEU A 37 7.60 -0.30 -8.09
N VAL A 38 7.50 0.93 -7.58
CA VAL A 38 7.23 2.15 -8.35
C VAL A 38 8.39 3.11 -8.14
N GLU A 39 8.85 3.74 -9.21
CA GLU A 39 9.86 4.80 -9.11
C GLU A 39 9.19 6.14 -8.79
N SER A 40 9.79 6.88 -7.85
CA SER A 40 9.38 8.24 -7.52
C SER A 40 10.59 9.16 -7.63
N LEU A 41 10.43 10.28 -8.34
CA LEU A 41 11.42 11.35 -8.41
C LEU A 41 11.48 12.16 -7.11
N GLU A 42 10.43 12.10 -6.29
CA GLU A 42 10.37 12.72 -4.96
C GLU A 42 10.74 11.72 -3.86
N ARG A 43 11.39 12.20 -2.79
CA ARG A 43 11.54 11.44 -1.54
C ARG A 43 10.19 11.31 -0.85
N LEU A 44 9.50 10.21 -1.14
CA LEU A 44 8.25 9.84 -0.49
C LEU A 44 8.51 9.09 0.82
N SER A 45 7.55 9.20 1.75
CA SER A 45 7.54 8.32 2.93
C SER A 45 7.29 6.87 2.50
N ALA A 46 7.65 5.91 3.35
CA ALA A 46 7.39 4.49 3.07
C ALA A 46 5.88 4.21 2.91
N GLU A 47 5.05 4.95 3.65
CA GLU A 47 3.60 4.90 3.59
C GLU A 47 3.06 5.47 2.27
N ASP A 48 3.54 6.64 1.83
CA ASP A 48 3.13 7.22 0.55
C ASP A 48 3.59 6.37 -0.64
N MET A 49 4.80 5.78 -0.56
CA MET A 49 5.28 4.80 -1.54
C MET A 49 4.38 3.57 -1.60
N ALA A 50 4.02 3.00 -0.45
CA ALA A 50 3.12 1.85 -0.39
C ALA A 50 1.76 2.18 -1.02
N LEU A 51 1.18 3.34 -0.71
CA LEU A 51 -0.09 3.79 -1.32
C LEU A 51 0.04 3.92 -2.84
N ARG A 52 1.13 4.49 -3.36
CA ARG A 52 1.36 4.57 -4.82
C ARG A 52 1.46 3.20 -5.48
N GLU A 53 2.17 2.26 -4.86
CA GLU A 53 2.25 0.90 -5.39
C GLU A 53 0.88 0.19 -5.41
N ILE A 54 -0.02 0.51 -4.46
CA ILE A 54 -1.42 0.03 -4.48
C ILE A 54 -2.18 0.68 -5.64
N ILE A 55 -2.10 2.01 -5.78
CA ILE A 55 -2.78 2.77 -6.86
C ILE A 55 -2.36 2.24 -8.24
N GLU A 56 -1.08 1.92 -8.42
CA GLU A 56 -0.55 1.38 -9.68
C GLU A 56 -0.77 -0.14 -9.84
N GLY A 57 -1.47 -0.79 -8.91
CA GLY A 57 -1.80 -2.21 -8.97
C GLY A 57 -0.58 -3.13 -8.92
N LYS A 58 0.55 -2.66 -8.36
CA LYS A 58 1.81 -3.41 -8.28
C LYS A 58 1.86 -4.36 -7.09
N ILE A 59 1.01 -4.15 -6.09
CA ILE A 59 0.91 -5.00 -4.90
C ILE A 59 -0.15 -6.07 -5.13
N ASN A 60 0.29 -7.32 -5.16
CA ASN A 60 -0.60 -8.47 -5.03
C ASN A 60 -0.90 -8.69 -3.56
N TYR A 61 -2.10 -8.31 -3.10
CA TYR A 61 -2.61 -8.70 -1.80
C TYR A 61 -3.58 -9.87 -2.03
N GLN A 62 -3.27 -11.02 -1.45
CA GLN A 62 -4.25 -12.08 -1.31
C GLN A 62 -5.09 -11.73 -0.09
N LEU A 63 -6.39 -11.53 -0.30
CA LEU A 63 -7.36 -11.68 0.76
C LEU A 63 -7.30 -13.17 1.12
N ASP A 64 -6.53 -13.51 2.13
CA ASP A 64 -6.65 -14.84 2.73
C ASP A 64 -8.09 -14.91 3.25
N GLU A 65 -8.95 -15.70 2.63
CA GLU A 65 -10.34 -15.92 3.08
C GLU A 65 -10.40 -16.59 4.48
N ASN A 66 -9.26 -16.73 5.17
CA ASN A 66 -9.08 -17.48 6.41
C ASN A 66 -9.12 -16.66 7.71
N ASP A 67 -9.46 -15.37 7.68
CA ASP A 67 -9.78 -14.61 8.91
C ASP A 67 -11.27 -14.70 9.29
N SER A 68 -11.94 -15.80 8.94
CA SER A 68 -13.18 -16.22 9.61
C SER A 68 -12.81 -17.12 10.79
N TYR A 69 -12.95 -16.57 12.02
CA TYR A 69 -13.54 -17.16 13.24
C TYR A 69 -12.94 -16.58 14.51
#